data_AF-A0A7Y8ASL5-F1
#
_entry.id   AF-A0A7Y8ASL5-F1
#
_cell.length_a   1.000
_cell.length_b   1.000
_cell.length_c   1.000
_cell.angle_alpha   90.00
_cell.angle_beta   90.00
_cell.angle_gamma   90.00
#
_symmetry.space_group_name_H-M   'P 1'
#
loop_
_entity.id
_entity.type
_entity.pdbx_description
1 polymer ?
#
loop_
_entity_poly.entity_id
_entity_poly.type
_entity_poly.pdbx_seq_one_letter_code
_entity_poly.pdbx_strand_id
1 'polypeptide(L)'
;MRRALSITVLSALAGLAQAQTTSPFDCSNFMQFGGDIDKTRTTFTQSPETLAWNWFACLNQPAAAQSPDLVWETLKPSDQVYLAKGAAPLPYAQRTPVPAAVLSQAQAMGMNTSRLFHNLNATQQVDGLILEMGGQVPQAEQGQAVRFQLLMGEDTFNYIVQQKVYNVNGQAALTGDLNFPFTAWELKAAWLWIGNNPTYQQQLANDGYYIAQTYYQQGTKYVVGYAALSGLHVINKLNPDWVWTTFENRNNSKYTVTNAIPPTPMTNSTGPTAAAQPVNTTFQAQFPALAQYELIGVQSNTNPTLLANSQLESAFQSESSCFACHGTAAYSPKQGYFNFALNKNGGIVYPTAALPASDFVGYHKLDFVWSLKRAQWQR
;
A
#
# COMPACT_ATOMS: atom_id res chain seq x y z
N MET A 1 24.64 -42.76 -19.85
CA MET A 1 23.65 -42.57 -18.77
C MET A 1 23.84 -41.20 -18.17
N ARG A 2 23.11 -40.18 -18.66
CA ARG A 2 23.10 -38.83 -18.07
C ARG A 2 21.95 -38.76 -17.08
N ARG A 3 22.26 -38.60 -15.79
CA ARG A 3 21.25 -38.45 -14.74
C ARG A 3 20.66 -37.05 -14.84
N ALA A 4 19.36 -36.96 -15.09
CA ALA A 4 18.58 -35.74 -14.98
C ALA A 4 18.42 -35.39 -13.49
N LEU A 5 18.87 -34.20 -13.11
CA LEU A 5 18.54 -33.60 -11.82
C LEU A 5 17.11 -33.07 -11.92
N SER A 6 16.24 -33.54 -11.03
CA SER A 6 14.82 -33.18 -11.02
C SER A 6 14.63 -31.71 -10.58
N ILE A 7 13.79 -30.98 -11.32
CA ILE A 7 13.47 -29.55 -11.17
C ILE A 7 12.51 -29.30 -9.97
N THR A 8 12.50 -30.18 -8.97
CA THR A 8 11.56 -30.13 -7.84
C THR A 8 12.09 -29.38 -6.61
N VAL A 9 13.28 -28.78 -6.68
CA VAL A 9 13.95 -28.16 -5.52
C VAL A 9 13.99 -26.62 -5.58
N LEU A 10 13.66 -26.00 -6.72
CA LEU A 10 13.67 -24.52 -6.82
C LEU A 10 12.41 -23.82 -6.30
N SER A 11 11.30 -24.53 -6.11
CA SER A 11 10.06 -23.96 -5.55
C SER A 11 10.01 -23.92 -4.01
N ALA A 12 11.01 -24.48 -3.32
CA ALA A 12 11.10 -24.50 -1.85
C ALA A 12 11.96 -23.37 -1.26
N LEU A 13 12.69 -22.61 -2.10
CA LEU A 13 13.55 -21.51 -1.64
C LEU A 13 12.82 -20.17 -1.49
N ALA A 14 11.54 -20.09 -1.84
CA ALA A 14 10.70 -18.90 -1.68
C ALA A 14 10.01 -18.80 -0.30
N GLY A 15 10.34 -19.68 0.65
CA GLY A 15 9.61 -19.77 1.93
C GLY A 15 10.40 -20.20 3.15
N LEU A 16 11.74 -20.29 3.09
CA LEU A 16 12.54 -20.48 4.29
C LEU A 16 12.76 -19.12 4.96
N ALA A 17 11.75 -18.73 5.76
CA ALA A 17 11.90 -17.72 6.77
C ALA A 17 13.12 -18.07 7.63
N GLN A 18 14.24 -17.39 7.39
CA GLN A 18 15.27 -17.24 8.38
C GLN A 18 14.58 -16.65 9.60
N ALA A 19 14.62 -17.37 10.72
CA ALA A 19 14.12 -16.88 12.00
C ALA A 19 14.77 -15.52 12.27
N GLN A 20 14.04 -14.45 11.99
CA GLN A 20 14.47 -13.11 12.30
C GLN A 20 14.59 -13.04 13.82
N THR A 21 15.67 -12.42 14.28
CA THR A 21 15.78 -11.97 15.66
C THR A 21 14.48 -11.26 16.03
N THR A 22 13.83 -11.75 17.08
CA THR A 22 12.58 -11.17 17.61
C THR A 22 12.74 -9.66 17.65
N SER A 23 11.83 -8.92 17.00
CA SER A 23 11.78 -7.47 17.16
C SER A 23 11.79 -7.17 18.66
N PRO A 24 12.63 -6.25 19.17
CA PRO A 24 12.58 -5.81 20.56
C PRO A 24 11.24 -5.10 20.86
N PHE A 25 10.49 -4.74 19.82
CA PHE A 25 9.14 -4.26 19.90
C PHE A 25 8.14 -5.41 19.84
N ASP A 26 7.17 -5.41 20.75
CA ASP A 26 6.11 -6.42 20.82
C ASP A 26 5.07 -6.23 19.69
N CYS A 27 5.06 -7.19 18.76
CA CYS A 27 4.13 -7.18 17.63
C CYS A 27 2.77 -7.85 17.93
N SER A 28 2.52 -8.42 19.12
CA SER A 28 1.33 -9.22 19.38
C SER A 28 0.00 -8.45 19.20
N ASN A 29 -0.02 -7.16 19.51
CA ASN A 29 -1.21 -6.31 19.44
C ASN A 29 -0.91 -4.91 18.86
N PHE A 30 0.09 -4.79 17.96
CA PHE A 30 0.53 -3.47 17.49
C PHE A 30 -0.55 -2.70 16.71
N MET A 31 -1.44 -3.39 16.00
CA MET A 31 -2.59 -2.78 15.31
C MET A 31 -3.60 -2.16 16.28
N GLN A 32 -3.61 -2.64 17.54
CA GLN A 32 -4.37 -2.10 18.66
C GLN A 32 -3.48 -1.24 19.59
N PHE A 33 -2.31 -0.82 19.11
CA PHE A 33 -1.32 -0.04 19.86
C PHE A 33 -0.94 -0.66 21.21
N GLY A 34 -0.82 -1.99 21.24
CA GLY A 34 -0.47 -2.74 22.46
C GLY A 34 -1.52 -2.68 23.56
N GLY A 35 -2.74 -2.21 23.28
CA GLY A 35 -3.81 -2.01 24.27
C GLY A 35 -3.66 -0.76 25.12
N ASP A 36 -2.61 0.05 24.92
CA ASP A 36 -2.36 1.31 25.63
C ASP A 36 -1.97 2.39 24.61
N ILE A 37 -2.99 3.09 24.12
CA ILE A 37 -2.83 4.11 23.10
C ILE A 37 -2.04 5.32 23.59
N ASP A 38 -2.17 5.70 24.87
CA ASP A 38 -1.51 6.90 25.41
C ASP A 38 -0.02 6.65 25.64
N LYS A 39 0.34 5.42 26.06
CA LYS A 39 1.74 4.98 26.04
C LYS A 39 2.30 5.00 24.62
N THR A 40 1.56 4.49 23.64
CA THR A 40 2.00 4.48 22.24
C THR A 40 2.16 5.90 21.68
N ARG A 41 1.26 6.83 22.01
CA ARG A 41 1.39 8.26 21.66
C ARG A 41 2.63 8.88 22.30
N THR A 42 2.90 8.56 23.57
CA THR A 42 4.10 9.04 24.26
C THR A 42 5.37 8.55 23.55
N THR A 43 5.42 7.26 23.18
CA THR A 43 6.54 6.70 22.39
C THR A 43 6.63 7.35 21.00
N PHE A 44 5.50 7.58 20.34
CA PHE A 44 5.46 8.23 19.03
C PHE A 44 6.04 9.65 19.10
N THR A 45 5.64 10.47 20.09
CA THR A 45 6.18 11.83 20.26
C THR A 45 7.68 11.84 20.51
N GLN A 46 8.23 10.81 21.16
CA GLN A 46 9.67 10.70 21.42
C GLN A 46 10.48 10.31 20.18
N SER A 47 9.95 9.40 19.36
CA SER A 47 10.63 8.96 18.13
C SER A 47 9.64 8.40 17.11
N PRO A 48 9.02 9.27 16.28
CA PRO A 48 8.06 8.86 15.26
C PRO A 48 8.62 7.84 14.28
N GLU A 49 9.86 8.05 13.83
CA GLU A 49 10.54 7.22 12.84
C GLU A 49 10.85 5.82 13.37
N THR A 50 11.26 5.71 14.64
CA THR A 50 11.48 4.41 15.29
C THR A 50 10.18 3.63 15.41
N LEU A 51 9.09 4.30 15.81
CA LEU A 51 7.79 3.63 15.91
C LEU A 51 7.24 3.22 14.54
N ALA A 52 7.40 4.06 13.52
CA ALA A 52 7.06 3.73 12.14
C ALA A 52 7.80 2.47 11.63
N TRP A 53 9.10 2.40 11.90
CA TRP A 53 9.90 1.22 11.58
C TRP A 53 9.49 -0.03 12.35
N ASN A 54 9.16 0.10 13.65
CA ASN A 54 8.61 -1.00 14.42
C ASN A 54 7.30 -1.53 13.82
N TRP A 55 6.39 -0.64 13.41
CA TRP A 55 5.17 -1.03 12.71
C TRP A 55 5.45 -1.72 11.38
N PHE A 56 6.37 -1.19 10.58
CA PHE A 56 6.77 -1.81 9.31
C PHE A 56 7.39 -3.20 9.51
N ALA A 57 8.23 -3.37 10.54
CA ALA A 57 8.79 -4.65 10.90
C ALA A 57 7.71 -5.66 11.34
N CYS A 58 6.73 -5.23 12.15
CA CYS A 58 5.60 -6.06 12.57
C CYS A 58 4.68 -6.43 11.40
N LEU A 59 4.38 -5.49 10.51
CA LEU A 59 3.60 -5.73 9.29
C LEU A 59 4.25 -6.79 8.39
N ASN A 60 5.58 -6.87 8.40
CA ASN A 60 6.36 -7.83 7.63
C ASN A 60 6.78 -9.09 8.41
N GLN A 61 6.23 -9.34 9.61
CA GLN A 61 6.37 -10.63 10.27
C GLN A 61 5.43 -11.68 9.65
N PRO A 62 5.73 -12.99 9.76
CA PRO A 62 4.78 -14.04 9.44
C PRO A 62 3.47 -13.84 10.22
N ALA A 63 2.33 -13.99 9.53
CA ALA A 63 1.00 -13.74 10.11
C ALA A 63 0.64 -14.72 11.24
N ALA A 64 1.23 -15.91 11.22
CA ALA A 64 1.13 -16.92 12.27
C ALA A 64 2.39 -17.80 12.25
N ALA A 65 2.58 -18.62 13.28
CA ALA A 65 3.64 -19.62 13.27
C ALA A 65 3.55 -20.49 11.99
N GLN A 66 4.63 -20.56 11.23
CA GLN A 66 4.73 -21.30 9.96
C GLN A 66 3.87 -20.76 8.81
N SER A 67 3.23 -19.59 8.97
CA SER A 67 2.54 -18.93 7.86
C SER A 67 3.54 -18.44 6.81
N PRO A 68 3.33 -18.74 5.51
CA PRO A 68 4.10 -18.13 4.42
C PRO A 68 3.63 -16.70 4.10
N ASP A 69 2.48 -16.30 4.60
CA ASP A 69 1.91 -14.96 4.44
C ASP A 69 2.37 -14.05 5.58
N LEU A 70 2.64 -12.78 5.25
CA LEU A 70 2.98 -11.73 6.19
C LEU A 70 1.73 -11.07 6.78
N VAL A 71 1.86 -10.45 7.95
CA VAL A 71 0.74 -9.79 8.64
C VAL A 71 0.00 -8.82 7.71
N TRP A 72 0.72 -7.98 6.97
CA TRP A 72 0.08 -7.00 6.08
C TRP A 72 -0.71 -7.65 4.93
N GLU A 73 -0.29 -8.82 4.43
CA GLU A 73 -1.01 -9.55 3.36
C GLU A 73 -2.38 -10.03 3.86
N THR A 74 -2.51 -10.26 5.17
CA THR A 74 -3.77 -10.69 5.81
C THR A 74 -4.78 -9.57 6.02
N LEU A 75 -4.43 -8.30 5.75
CA LEU A 75 -5.38 -7.20 5.78
C LEU A 75 -6.41 -7.28 4.64
N LYS A 76 -7.61 -6.76 4.87
CA LYS A 76 -8.72 -6.86 3.91
C LYS A 76 -8.47 -5.94 2.71
N PRO A 77 -8.40 -6.46 1.48
CA PRO A 77 -8.13 -5.65 0.31
C PRO A 77 -9.40 -4.91 -0.12
N SER A 78 -9.23 -3.67 -0.57
CA SER A 78 -10.36 -2.76 -0.86
C SER A 78 -11.32 -3.27 -1.95
N ASP A 79 -10.85 -4.11 -2.88
CA ASP A 79 -11.68 -4.74 -3.92
C ASP A 79 -12.64 -5.80 -3.35
N GLN A 80 -12.44 -6.23 -2.10
CA GLN A 80 -13.36 -7.09 -1.36
C GLN A 80 -14.25 -6.31 -0.38
N VAL A 81 -14.12 -4.98 -0.35
CA VAL A 81 -14.94 -4.07 0.48
C VAL A 81 -15.90 -3.29 -0.40
N TYR A 82 -15.38 -2.68 -1.45
CA TYR A 82 -16.14 -1.84 -2.39
C TYR A 82 -16.59 -2.66 -3.59
N LEU A 83 -17.63 -3.46 -3.37
CA LEU A 83 -18.11 -4.44 -4.33
C LEU A 83 -18.93 -3.84 -5.47
N ALA A 84 -19.02 -4.59 -6.56
CA ALA A 84 -19.89 -4.28 -7.69
C ALA A 84 -21.34 -4.03 -7.23
N LYS A 85 -22.00 -3.03 -7.81
CA LYS A 85 -23.37 -2.63 -7.45
C LYS A 85 -23.54 -2.30 -5.96
N GLY A 86 -22.49 -1.83 -5.29
CA GLY A 86 -22.55 -1.40 -3.90
C GLY A 86 -22.96 -2.50 -2.91
N ALA A 87 -22.72 -3.77 -3.26
CA ALA A 87 -23.08 -4.91 -2.43
C ALA A 87 -22.32 -4.88 -1.08
N ALA A 88 -22.95 -5.45 -0.05
CA ALA A 88 -22.32 -5.59 1.26
C ALA A 88 -21.12 -6.56 1.18
N PRO A 89 -19.97 -6.23 1.78
CA PRO A 89 -18.82 -7.12 1.77
C PRO A 89 -19.02 -8.32 2.70
N LEU A 90 -18.25 -9.39 2.44
CA LEU A 90 -18.12 -10.51 3.38
C LEU A 90 -17.45 -10.04 4.68
N PRO A 91 -17.70 -10.71 5.84
CA PRO A 91 -17.02 -10.42 7.11
C PRO A 91 -15.50 -10.31 6.97
N TYR A 92 -14.84 -9.58 7.89
CA TYR A 92 -13.41 -9.26 7.78
C TYR A 92 -12.55 -10.51 7.54
N ALA A 93 -12.72 -11.54 8.39
CA ALA A 93 -11.97 -12.80 8.32
C ALA A 93 -12.28 -13.66 7.07
N GLN A 94 -13.36 -13.35 6.32
CA GLN A 94 -13.73 -14.09 5.12
C GLN A 94 -13.23 -13.39 3.86
N ARG A 95 -12.53 -14.13 3.00
CA ARG A 95 -12.02 -13.63 1.72
C ARG A 95 -12.94 -14.01 0.57
N THR A 96 -13.03 -13.13 -0.43
CA THR A 96 -13.54 -13.52 -1.74
C THR A 96 -12.62 -14.60 -2.32
N PRO A 97 -13.14 -15.75 -2.79
CA PRO A 97 -12.32 -16.80 -3.37
C PRO A 97 -11.50 -16.29 -4.56
N VAL A 98 -10.25 -16.76 -4.66
CA VAL A 98 -9.43 -16.53 -5.87
C VAL A 98 -10.14 -17.17 -7.06
N PRO A 99 -10.28 -16.49 -8.22
CA PRO A 99 -10.96 -17.05 -9.38
C PRO A 99 -10.36 -18.41 -9.79
N ALA A 100 -11.20 -19.38 -10.13
CA ALA A 100 -10.75 -20.73 -10.49
C ALA A 100 -9.78 -20.73 -11.70
N ALA A 101 -9.98 -19.80 -12.65
CA ALA A 101 -9.07 -19.60 -13.77
C ALA A 101 -7.67 -19.12 -13.34
N VAL A 102 -7.58 -18.32 -12.27
CA VAL A 102 -6.30 -17.89 -11.69
C VAL A 102 -5.60 -19.09 -11.04
N LEU A 103 -6.33 -19.86 -10.23
CA LEU A 103 -5.77 -21.06 -9.57
C LEU A 103 -5.29 -22.10 -10.58
N SER A 104 -6.04 -22.32 -11.67
CA SER A 104 -5.66 -23.24 -12.74
C SER A 104 -4.38 -22.81 -13.45
N GLN A 105 -4.23 -21.51 -13.74
CA GLN A 105 -3.00 -20.97 -14.33
C GLN A 105 -1.83 -21.04 -13.34
N ALA A 106 -2.04 -20.68 -12.08
CA ALA A 106 -1.02 -20.74 -11.03
C ALA A 106 -0.49 -22.16 -10.83
N GLN A 107 -1.38 -23.16 -10.82
CA GLN A 107 -0.99 -24.57 -10.72
C GLN A 107 -0.14 -25.00 -11.93
N ALA A 108 -0.53 -24.60 -13.15
CA ALA A 108 0.24 -24.88 -14.36
C ALA A 108 1.62 -24.21 -14.36
N MET A 109 1.76 -23.07 -13.66
CA MET A 109 3.03 -22.36 -13.45
C MET A 109 3.84 -22.91 -12.26
N GLY A 110 3.33 -23.90 -11.52
CA GLY A 110 3.99 -24.47 -10.34
C GLY A 110 4.00 -23.56 -9.11
N MET A 111 3.08 -22.59 -9.05
CA MET A 111 2.98 -21.66 -7.92
C MET A 111 2.22 -22.29 -6.74
N ASN A 112 2.39 -21.75 -5.53
CA ASN A 112 1.75 -22.28 -4.32
C ASN A 112 0.29 -21.78 -4.19
N THR A 113 -0.66 -22.61 -4.60
CA THR A 113 -2.10 -22.29 -4.57
C THR A 113 -2.69 -22.14 -3.16
N SER A 114 -1.94 -22.50 -2.11
CA SER A 114 -2.37 -22.36 -0.70
C SER A 114 -1.97 -21.03 -0.07
N ARG A 115 -1.11 -20.24 -0.71
CA ARG A 115 -0.72 -18.90 -0.25
C ARG A 115 -1.71 -17.85 -0.76
N LEU A 116 -1.73 -16.67 -0.15
CA LEU A 116 -2.50 -15.54 -0.65
C LEU A 116 -2.06 -15.10 -2.06
N PHE A 117 -3.07 -14.74 -2.86
CA PHE A 117 -2.93 -14.11 -4.16
C PHE A 117 -3.42 -12.66 -4.10
N HIS A 118 -2.57 -11.72 -4.49
CA HIS A 118 -2.92 -10.29 -4.53
C HIS A 118 -3.57 -9.91 -5.86
N ASN A 119 -4.72 -9.25 -5.78
CA ASN A 119 -5.40 -8.68 -6.94
C ASN A 119 -4.85 -7.28 -7.25
N LEU A 120 -4.12 -7.14 -8.35
CA LEU A 120 -3.37 -5.93 -8.73
C LEU A 120 -4.00 -5.20 -9.93
N ASN A 121 -5.32 -5.06 -9.91
CA ASN A 121 -6.08 -4.41 -10.99
C ASN A 121 -5.83 -2.91 -11.15
N ALA A 122 -5.32 -2.21 -10.13
CA ALA A 122 -5.14 -0.77 -10.20
C ALA A 122 -3.75 -0.41 -10.76
N THR A 123 -3.71 0.54 -11.69
CA THR A 123 -2.47 1.03 -12.35
C THR A 123 -2.35 2.56 -12.32
N GLN A 124 -3.41 3.26 -11.91
CA GLN A 124 -3.44 4.71 -11.89
C GLN A 124 -3.11 5.25 -10.50
N GLN A 125 -2.32 6.32 -10.49
CA GLN A 125 -2.08 7.14 -9.31
C GLN A 125 -3.18 8.17 -9.12
N VAL A 126 -3.09 8.96 -8.05
CA VAL A 126 -4.14 9.91 -7.67
C VAL A 126 -4.28 11.06 -8.68
N ASP A 127 -3.21 11.36 -9.41
CA ASP A 127 -3.14 12.32 -10.51
C ASP A 127 -3.69 11.79 -11.84
N GLY A 128 -4.11 10.52 -11.87
CA GLY A 128 -4.60 9.83 -13.07
C GLY A 128 -3.49 9.34 -14.01
N LEU A 129 -2.22 9.57 -13.67
CA LEU A 129 -1.08 9.13 -14.47
C LEU A 129 -0.67 7.71 -14.10
N ILE A 130 -0.02 7.06 -15.06
CA ILE A 130 0.59 5.74 -14.91
C ILE A 130 2.09 5.96 -14.67
N LEU A 131 2.64 5.25 -13.69
CA LEU A 131 4.08 5.07 -13.57
C LEU A 131 4.49 3.85 -14.38
N GLU A 132 5.46 4.00 -15.27
CA GLU A 132 5.93 2.92 -16.11
C GLU A 132 7.18 2.22 -15.55
N MET A 133 7.23 0.91 -15.73
CA MET A 133 8.41 0.10 -15.54
C MET A 133 9.41 0.34 -16.68
N GLY A 134 10.69 0.41 -16.35
CA GLY A 134 11.77 0.71 -17.30
C GLY A 134 13.15 0.43 -16.73
N GLY A 135 14.21 0.81 -17.45
CA GLY A 135 15.59 0.56 -17.01
C GLY A 135 15.97 -0.92 -17.10
N GLN A 136 16.23 -1.56 -15.96
CA GLN A 136 16.74 -2.93 -15.85
C GLN A 136 15.65 -4.01 -15.92
N VAL A 137 14.42 -3.66 -16.31
CA VAL A 137 13.35 -4.64 -16.53
C VAL A 137 13.57 -5.40 -17.84
N PRO A 138 13.12 -6.67 -17.94
CA PRO A 138 13.11 -7.40 -19.21
C PRO A 138 12.34 -6.65 -20.30
N GLN A 139 12.70 -6.86 -21.57
CA GLN A 139 12.06 -6.17 -22.69
C GLN A 139 10.53 -6.34 -22.71
N ALA A 140 10.01 -7.50 -22.32
CA ALA A 140 8.57 -7.77 -22.25
C ALA A 140 7.84 -6.92 -21.19
N GLU A 141 8.58 -6.41 -20.20
CA GLU A 141 8.05 -5.63 -19.07
C GLU A 141 8.32 -4.12 -19.20
N GLN A 142 9.09 -3.69 -20.20
CA GLN A 142 9.30 -2.26 -20.47
C GLN A 142 7.98 -1.57 -20.85
N GLY A 143 7.69 -0.43 -20.22
CA GLY A 143 6.46 0.34 -20.44
C GLY A 143 5.22 -0.25 -19.77
N GLN A 144 5.33 -1.40 -19.08
CA GLN A 144 4.22 -1.91 -18.29
C GLN A 144 3.99 -1.03 -17.06
N ALA A 145 2.74 -0.91 -16.63
CA ALA A 145 2.38 -0.10 -15.48
C ALA A 145 2.86 -0.73 -14.16
N VAL A 146 3.39 0.11 -13.26
CA VAL A 146 3.43 -0.18 -11.83
C VAL A 146 1.99 -0.34 -11.33
N ARG A 147 1.77 -1.34 -10.47
CA ARG A 147 0.44 -1.70 -9.98
C ARG A 147 0.26 -1.33 -8.53
N PHE A 148 -0.98 -1.09 -8.12
CA PHE A 148 -1.32 -0.64 -6.77
C PHE A 148 -2.37 -1.52 -6.10
N GLN A 149 -2.26 -1.65 -4.79
CA GLN A 149 -3.25 -2.33 -3.95
C GLN A 149 -3.53 -1.52 -2.69
N LEU A 150 -4.79 -1.44 -2.29
CA LEU A 150 -5.19 -0.88 -0.99
C LEU A 150 -5.67 -2.01 -0.08
N LEU A 151 -5.24 -1.99 1.18
CA LEU A 151 -5.63 -2.95 2.21
C LEU A 151 -6.00 -2.21 3.49
N MET A 152 -6.93 -2.74 4.28
CA MET A 152 -7.39 -2.11 5.52
C MET A 152 -7.44 -3.08 6.70
N GLY A 153 -7.18 -2.54 7.89
CA GLY A 153 -7.31 -3.26 9.15
C GLY A 153 -8.76 -3.56 9.52
N GLU A 154 -8.92 -4.43 10.52
CA GLU A 154 -10.23 -4.90 10.98
C GLU A 154 -11.12 -3.77 11.48
N ASP A 155 -10.59 -2.86 12.29
CA ASP A 155 -11.38 -1.76 12.84
C ASP A 155 -11.78 -0.73 11.78
N THR A 156 -10.93 -0.50 10.78
CA THR A 156 -11.30 0.30 9.60
C THR A 156 -12.47 -0.34 8.85
N PHE A 157 -12.38 -1.64 8.59
CA PHE A 157 -13.43 -2.40 7.91
C PHE A 157 -14.74 -2.41 8.71
N ASN A 158 -14.66 -2.72 10.00
CA ASN A 158 -15.83 -2.80 10.88
C ASN A 158 -16.55 -1.46 10.96
N TYR A 159 -15.80 -0.36 11.07
CA TYR A 159 -16.38 0.98 11.04
C TYR A 159 -17.08 1.27 9.70
N ILE A 160 -16.45 0.95 8.56
CA ILE A 160 -17.05 1.11 7.23
C ILE A 160 -18.38 0.34 7.10
N VAL A 161 -18.41 -0.90 7.58
CA VAL A 161 -19.62 -1.74 7.55
C VAL A 161 -20.69 -1.22 8.51
N GLN A 162 -20.31 -0.86 9.74
CA GLN A 162 -21.22 -0.34 10.76
C GLN A 162 -21.89 0.97 10.32
N GLN A 163 -21.11 1.88 9.73
CA GLN A 163 -21.62 3.14 9.17
C GLN A 163 -22.30 2.96 7.80
N LYS A 164 -22.27 1.75 7.23
CA LYS A 164 -22.82 1.39 5.91
C LYS A 164 -22.23 2.20 4.75
N VAL A 165 -21.00 2.72 4.90
CA VAL A 165 -20.33 3.57 3.90
C VAL A 165 -19.51 2.80 2.86
N TYR A 166 -19.61 1.47 2.83
CA TYR A 166 -19.02 0.61 1.79
C TYR A 166 -19.65 0.81 0.40
N ASN A 167 -20.76 1.53 0.29
CA ASN A 167 -21.38 1.93 -0.96
C ASN A 167 -21.72 3.44 -0.96
N VAL A 168 -21.95 4.00 -2.15
CA VAL A 168 -22.19 5.44 -2.29
C VAL A 168 -23.53 5.86 -1.68
N ASN A 169 -24.53 4.98 -1.66
CA ASN A 169 -25.82 5.27 -1.02
C ASN A 169 -25.66 5.55 0.47
N GLY A 170 -24.83 4.78 1.17
CA GLY A 170 -24.53 5.01 2.58
C GLY A 170 -23.76 6.31 2.80
N GLN A 171 -22.79 6.63 1.94
CA GLN A 171 -22.07 7.91 1.99
C GLN A 171 -22.99 9.11 1.70
N ALA A 172 -23.95 8.95 0.80
CA ALA A 172 -24.97 9.97 0.52
C ALA A 172 -26.01 10.16 1.62
N ALA A 173 -26.13 9.19 2.53
CA ALA A 173 -27.02 9.25 3.69
C ALA A 173 -26.34 9.79 4.95
N LEU A 174 -25.05 10.16 4.88
CA LEU A 174 -24.35 10.77 6.01
C LEU A 174 -25.04 12.05 6.46
N THR A 175 -25.15 12.22 7.77
CA THR A 175 -25.66 13.45 8.41
C THR A 175 -24.55 14.24 9.09
N GLY A 176 -23.31 13.74 9.03
CA GLY A 176 -22.14 14.31 9.68
C GLY A 176 -20.87 13.62 9.22
N ASP A 177 -19.74 14.15 9.68
CA ASP A 177 -18.41 13.66 9.35
C ASP A 177 -18.18 12.26 9.94
N LEU A 178 -17.39 11.45 9.21
CA LEU A 178 -16.91 10.19 9.73
C LEU A 178 -15.77 10.43 10.73
N ASN A 179 -15.76 9.63 11.80
CA ASN A 179 -14.70 9.62 12.80
C ASN A 179 -14.31 8.16 13.05
N PHE A 180 -13.33 7.66 12.29
CA PHE A 180 -12.85 6.27 12.45
C PHE A 180 -12.30 6.04 13.87
N PRO A 181 -12.31 4.78 14.37
CA PRO A 181 -11.70 4.45 15.65
C PRO A 181 -10.20 4.71 15.61
N PHE A 182 -9.59 5.00 16.76
CA PHE A 182 -8.14 5.26 16.81
C PHE A 182 -7.31 4.09 16.28
N THR A 183 -7.82 2.87 16.43
CA THR A 183 -7.18 1.63 15.97
C THR A 183 -7.45 1.33 14.50
N ALA A 184 -7.89 2.32 13.72
CA ALA A 184 -8.02 2.22 12.27
C ALA A 184 -6.65 2.27 11.58
N TRP A 185 -6.46 1.39 10.59
CA TRP A 185 -5.29 1.30 9.73
C TRP A 185 -5.68 1.10 8.27
N GLU A 186 -4.92 1.70 7.36
CA GLU A 186 -5.00 1.46 5.91
C GLU A 186 -3.60 1.47 5.29
N LEU A 187 -3.42 0.64 4.26
CA LEU A 187 -2.18 0.47 3.52
C LEU A 187 -2.40 0.75 2.04
N LYS A 188 -1.40 1.32 1.38
CA LYS A 188 -1.30 1.37 -0.09
C LYS A 188 0.04 0.81 -0.54
N ALA A 189 0.02 -0.29 -1.27
CA ALA A 189 1.20 -0.96 -1.80
C ALA A 189 1.38 -0.65 -3.29
N ALA A 190 2.64 -0.47 -3.73
CA ALA A 190 3.05 -0.39 -5.13
C ALA A 190 3.86 -1.65 -5.53
N TRP A 191 3.69 -2.08 -6.78
CA TRP A 191 4.15 -3.38 -7.26
C TRP A 191 4.79 -3.30 -8.65
N LEU A 192 5.99 -3.85 -8.78
CA LEU A 192 6.63 -4.14 -10.07
C LEU A 192 6.16 -5.51 -10.54
N TRP A 193 5.58 -5.59 -11.74
CA TRP A 193 5.11 -6.84 -12.30
C TRP A 193 6.28 -7.69 -12.81
N ILE A 194 6.28 -8.99 -12.48
CA ILE A 194 7.35 -9.93 -12.86
C ILE A 194 6.84 -10.97 -13.86
N GLY A 195 5.54 -11.29 -13.81
CA GLY A 195 4.99 -12.41 -14.55
C GLY A 195 5.52 -13.74 -14.00
N ASN A 196 5.91 -14.65 -14.88
CA ASN A 196 6.48 -15.95 -14.50
C ASN A 196 7.94 -16.10 -14.97
N ASN A 197 8.71 -15.00 -14.95
CA ASN A 197 10.12 -15.00 -15.36
C ASN A 197 11.04 -15.28 -14.15
N PRO A 198 11.62 -16.49 -14.02
CA PRO A 198 12.41 -16.85 -12.84
C PRO A 198 13.72 -16.05 -12.74
N THR A 199 14.33 -15.67 -13.86
CA THR A 199 15.56 -14.86 -13.86
C THR A 199 15.28 -13.46 -13.32
N TYR A 200 14.20 -12.84 -13.79
CA TYR A 200 13.82 -11.50 -13.32
C TYR A 200 13.33 -11.52 -11.87
N GLN A 201 12.59 -12.56 -11.48
CA GLN A 201 12.21 -12.79 -10.09
C GLN A 201 13.43 -12.89 -9.18
N GLN A 202 14.45 -13.67 -9.57
CA GLN A 202 15.69 -13.80 -8.79
C GLN A 202 16.47 -12.48 -8.74
N GLN A 203 16.49 -11.71 -9.83
CA GLN A 203 17.14 -10.40 -9.85
C GLN A 203 16.50 -9.45 -8.83
N LEU A 204 15.17 -9.35 -8.79
CA LEU A 204 14.47 -8.52 -7.80
C LEU A 204 14.64 -9.06 -6.37
N ALA A 205 14.63 -10.38 -6.19
CA ALA A 205 14.92 -10.96 -4.87
C ALA A 205 16.34 -10.61 -4.39
N ASN A 206 17.34 -10.61 -5.28
CA ASN A 206 18.72 -10.22 -4.97
C ASN A 206 18.84 -8.72 -4.64
N ASP A 207 18.02 -7.88 -5.28
CA ASP A 207 17.86 -6.46 -4.93
C ASP A 207 16.99 -6.24 -3.68
N GLY A 208 16.62 -7.31 -2.97
CA GLY A 208 15.94 -7.29 -1.67
C GLY A 208 14.47 -6.89 -1.74
N TYR A 209 13.81 -7.11 -2.88
CA TYR A 209 12.36 -6.94 -2.97
C TYR A 209 11.63 -8.12 -2.34
N TYR A 210 10.55 -7.82 -1.64
CA TYR A 210 9.56 -8.82 -1.26
C TYR A 210 8.74 -9.25 -2.49
N ILE A 211 8.65 -10.57 -2.74
CA ILE A 211 7.96 -11.14 -3.90
C ILE A 211 6.68 -11.84 -3.45
N ALA A 212 5.54 -11.50 -4.08
CA ALA A 212 4.25 -12.11 -3.81
C ALA A 212 3.64 -12.77 -5.06
N GLN A 213 2.74 -13.73 -4.85
CA GLN A 213 1.90 -14.30 -5.90
C GLN A 213 0.72 -13.36 -6.16
N THR A 214 0.47 -13.05 -7.43
CA THR A 214 -0.46 -11.99 -7.80
C THR A 214 -1.20 -12.32 -9.09
N TYR A 215 -2.26 -11.58 -9.33
CA TYR A 215 -2.97 -11.60 -10.61
C TYR A 215 -3.62 -10.25 -10.87
N TYR A 216 -3.96 -10.01 -12.12
CA TYR A 216 -4.84 -8.92 -12.52
C TYR A 216 -5.69 -9.33 -13.70
N GLN A 217 -6.74 -8.58 -13.96
CA GLN A 217 -7.67 -8.78 -15.06
C GLN A 217 -7.25 -7.94 -16.26
N GLN A 218 -7.17 -8.56 -17.44
CA GLN A 218 -6.95 -7.91 -18.72
C GLN A 218 -8.11 -8.29 -19.65
N GLY A 219 -9.06 -7.37 -19.83
CA GLY A 219 -10.32 -7.66 -20.52
C GLY A 219 -11.11 -8.73 -19.78
N THR A 220 -11.39 -9.86 -20.45
CA THR A 220 -12.12 -11.00 -19.87
C THR A 220 -11.20 -12.09 -19.31
N LYS A 221 -9.88 -11.92 -19.39
CA LYS A 221 -8.88 -12.90 -18.95
C LYS A 221 -8.16 -12.43 -17.71
N TYR A 222 -7.58 -13.38 -16.98
CA TYR A 222 -6.64 -13.11 -15.90
C TYR A 222 -5.22 -13.33 -16.39
N VAL A 223 -4.33 -12.44 -15.96
CA VAL A 223 -2.88 -12.59 -16.05
C VAL A 223 -2.39 -12.94 -14.66
N VAL A 224 -1.63 -14.04 -14.54
CA VAL A 224 -1.18 -14.63 -13.28
C VAL A 224 0.34 -14.66 -13.25
N GLY A 225 0.94 -14.38 -12.10
CA GLY A 225 2.39 -14.36 -11.94
C GLY A 225 2.81 -13.79 -10.59
N TYR A 226 4.05 -13.31 -10.54
CA TYR A 226 4.64 -12.69 -9.37
C TYR A 226 4.72 -11.17 -9.53
N ALA A 227 4.81 -10.48 -8.39
CA ALA A 227 5.14 -9.06 -8.35
C ALA A 227 6.03 -8.74 -7.15
N ALA A 228 6.84 -7.70 -7.27
CA ALA A 228 7.74 -7.20 -6.23
C ALA A 228 7.18 -5.94 -5.56
N LEU A 229 7.14 -5.90 -4.23
CA LEU A 229 6.69 -4.73 -3.46
C LEU A 229 7.72 -3.59 -3.59
N SER A 230 7.40 -2.53 -4.32
CA SER A 230 8.31 -1.39 -4.52
C SER A 230 8.10 -0.24 -3.52
N GLY A 231 6.90 -0.12 -2.96
CA GLY A 231 6.58 0.91 -1.97
C GLY A 231 5.36 0.56 -1.13
N LEU A 232 5.30 1.11 0.08
CA LEU A 232 4.21 0.91 1.02
C LEU A 232 3.91 2.20 1.79
N HIS A 233 2.69 2.71 1.64
CA HIS A 233 2.10 3.64 2.61
C HIS A 233 1.41 2.89 3.71
N VAL A 234 1.63 3.36 4.93
CA VAL A 234 0.94 2.91 6.13
C VAL A 234 0.35 4.16 6.77
N ILE A 235 -0.97 4.20 6.87
CA ILE A 235 -1.69 5.25 7.60
C ILE A 235 -2.48 4.62 8.75
N ASN A 236 -2.43 5.25 9.93
CA ASN A 236 -3.20 4.81 11.09
C ASN A 236 -3.71 5.99 11.91
N LYS A 237 -4.75 5.75 12.72
CA LYS A 237 -5.39 6.78 13.52
C LYS A 237 -4.88 6.83 14.97
N LEU A 238 -3.57 6.69 15.19
CA LEU A 238 -2.98 6.87 16.52
C LEU A 238 -3.38 8.22 17.14
N ASN A 239 -3.38 9.27 16.31
CA ASN A 239 -3.80 10.63 16.67
C ASN A 239 -5.12 10.99 15.98
N PRO A 240 -5.87 11.99 16.49
CA PRO A 240 -7.08 12.49 15.82
C PRO A 240 -6.85 12.85 14.35
N ASP A 241 -5.69 13.43 14.04
CA ASP A 241 -5.34 13.84 12.69
C ASP A 241 -4.61 12.76 11.87
N TRP A 242 -4.54 11.52 12.38
CA TRP A 242 -3.82 10.38 11.77
C TRP A 242 -2.29 10.52 11.75
N VAL A 243 -1.65 9.40 11.41
CA VAL A 243 -0.21 9.27 11.19
C VAL A 243 0.01 8.59 9.85
N TRP A 244 0.82 9.21 9.00
CA TRP A 244 1.26 8.71 7.72
C TRP A 244 2.72 8.32 7.77
N THR A 245 3.06 7.17 7.20
CA THR A 245 4.44 6.74 7.01
C THR A 245 4.60 6.14 5.62
N THR A 246 5.76 6.34 4.99
CA THR A 246 6.03 5.82 3.66
C THR A 246 7.38 5.14 3.57
N PHE A 247 7.36 3.92 3.02
CA PHE A 247 8.52 3.09 2.79
C PHE A 247 8.66 2.78 1.30
N GLU A 248 9.89 2.69 0.81
CA GLU A 248 10.16 2.22 -0.54
C GLU A 248 11.48 1.46 -0.63
N ASN A 249 11.63 0.67 -1.69
CA ASN A 249 12.88 -0.03 -1.96
C ASN A 249 13.90 0.93 -2.59
N ARG A 250 15.13 0.97 -2.07
CA ARG A 250 16.21 1.85 -2.55
C ARG A 250 16.63 1.60 -4.00
N ASN A 251 16.26 0.44 -4.55
CA ASN A 251 16.57 0.04 -5.91
C ASN A 251 15.49 0.44 -6.93
N ASN A 252 14.44 1.16 -6.53
CA ASN A 252 13.32 1.49 -7.41
C ASN A 252 13.72 2.22 -8.70
N SER A 253 14.73 3.08 -8.63
CA SER A 253 15.26 3.83 -9.79
C SER A 253 15.88 2.94 -10.87
N LYS A 254 16.23 1.69 -10.55
CA LYS A 254 16.67 0.71 -11.55
C LYS A 254 15.52 0.20 -12.43
N TYR A 255 14.28 0.25 -11.93
CA TYR A 255 13.14 -0.51 -12.50
C TYR A 255 11.95 0.34 -12.91
N THR A 256 11.96 1.63 -12.61
CA THR A 256 10.89 2.57 -12.97
C THR A 256 11.45 3.84 -13.54
N VAL A 257 10.67 4.48 -14.41
CA VAL A 257 11.10 5.68 -15.14
C VAL A 257 10.05 6.78 -15.09
N THR A 258 10.49 8.01 -15.27
CA THR A 258 9.62 9.17 -15.47
C THR A 258 8.89 9.08 -16.82
N ASN A 259 7.74 9.73 -16.91
CA ASN A 259 7.01 9.89 -18.18
C ASN A 259 7.64 10.96 -19.10
N ALA A 260 8.87 11.40 -18.82
CA ALA A 260 9.59 12.35 -19.66
C ALA A 260 10.01 11.69 -20.98
N ILE A 261 10.30 12.51 -21.99
CA ILE A 261 10.85 12.05 -23.28
C ILE A 261 12.19 12.76 -23.49
N PRO A 262 13.34 12.05 -23.41
CA PRO A 262 13.48 10.62 -23.12
C PRO A 262 13.17 10.27 -21.64
N PRO A 263 12.74 9.02 -21.35
CA PRO A 263 12.46 8.60 -19.97
C PRO A 263 13.75 8.54 -19.16
N THR A 264 13.66 8.95 -17.89
CA THR A 264 14.78 8.93 -16.94
C THR A 264 14.45 8.05 -15.74
N PRO A 265 15.44 7.47 -15.03
CA PRO A 265 15.21 6.75 -13.78
C PRO A 265 14.33 7.54 -12.81
N MET A 266 13.27 6.89 -12.28
CA MET A 266 12.41 7.49 -11.27
C MET A 266 13.14 7.52 -9.92
N THR A 267 13.31 8.71 -9.37
CA THR A 267 13.94 8.92 -8.06
C THR A 267 12.97 9.61 -7.12
N ASN A 268 13.18 9.43 -5.83
CA ASN A 268 12.44 10.15 -4.81
C ASN A 268 13.00 11.56 -4.66
N SER A 269 12.19 12.59 -4.94
CA SER A 269 12.63 13.98 -4.89
C SER A 269 12.77 14.52 -3.47
N THR A 270 12.08 13.94 -2.48
CA THR A 270 12.21 14.34 -1.07
C THR A 270 13.32 13.55 -0.38
N GLY A 271 13.51 12.29 -0.75
CA GLY A 271 14.39 11.33 -0.08
C GLY A 271 14.03 11.10 1.38
N PRO A 272 14.76 10.22 2.10
CA PRO A 272 14.60 10.07 3.54
C PRO A 272 14.86 11.38 4.29
N THR A 273 13.92 11.75 5.18
CA THR A 273 14.10 12.90 6.07
C THR A 273 15.33 12.73 6.96
N ALA A 274 15.90 13.84 7.44
CA ALA A 274 17.06 13.81 8.33
C ALA A 274 16.81 12.96 9.60
N ALA A 275 15.57 12.92 10.09
CA ALA A 275 15.19 12.08 11.23
C ALA A 275 15.10 10.59 10.86
N ALA A 276 14.68 10.25 9.64
CA ALA A 276 14.54 8.87 9.19
C ALA A 276 15.89 8.20 8.90
N GLN A 277 16.88 8.95 8.40
CA GLN A 277 18.19 8.42 8.00
C GLN A 277 18.94 7.60 9.08
N PRO A 278 19.12 8.07 10.34
CA PRO A 278 19.78 7.28 11.38
C PRO A 278 18.96 6.05 11.80
N VAL A 279 17.63 6.15 11.78
CA VAL A 279 16.73 5.04 12.11
C VAL A 279 16.78 3.97 11.02
N ASN A 280 16.76 4.37 9.74
CA ASN A 280 16.97 3.48 8.59
C ASN A 280 18.23 2.65 8.75
N THR A 281 19.36 3.30 9.06
CA THR A 281 20.65 2.62 9.25
C THR A 281 20.56 1.54 10.34
N THR A 282 19.92 1.86 11.46
CA THR A 282 19.76 0.93 12.60
C THR A 282 18.85 -0.24 12.23
N PHE A 283 17.66 0.02 11.69
CA PHE A 283 16.68 -1.01 11.38
C PHE A 283 17.09 -1.88 10.20
N GLN A 284 17.74 -1.34 9.17
CA GLN A 284 18.25 -2.13 8.05
C GLN A 284 19.34 -3.12 8.50
N ALA A 285 20.17 -2.74 9.49
CA ALA A 285 21.13 -3.66 10.10
C ALA A 285 20.44 -4.74 10.97
N GLN A 286 19.36 -4.37 11.66
CA GLN A 286 18.62 -5.25 12.55
C GLN A 286 17.68 -6.22 11.83
N PHE A 287 17.14 -5.84 10.68
CA PHE A 287 16.17 -6.62 9.89
C PHE A 287 16.71 -6.89 8.48
N PRO A 288 17.60 -7.89 8.30
CA PRO A 288 18.27 -8.13 7.01
C PRO A 288 17.32 -8.33 5.82
N ALA A 289 16.16 -8.96 6.03
CA ALA A 289 15.18 -9.16 4.97
C ALA A 289 14.49 -7.86 4.52
N LEU A 290 14.56 -6.81 5.33
CA LEU A 290 14.01 -5.48 5.04
C LEU A 290 15.11 -4.46 4.74
N ALA A 291 16.38 -4.88 4.66
CA ALA A 291 17.54 -3.99 4.56
C ALA A 291 17.57 -3.12 3.29
N GLN A 292 16.79 -3.47 2.27
CA GLN A 292 16.67 -2.72 1.02
C GLN A 292 15.45 -1.78 0.99
N TYR A 293 14.61 -1.80 2.02
CA TYR A 293 13.56 -0.81 2.22
C TYR A 293 14.05 0.31 3.13
N GLU A 294 13.60 1.52 2.88
CA GLU A 294 13.87 2.67 3.74
C GLU A 294 12.60 3.45 4.05
N LEU A 295 12.49 3.92 5.29
CA LEU A 295 11.51 4.92 5.67
C LEU A 295 11.93 6.24 5.02
N ILE A 296 11.05 6.80 4.20
CA ILE A 296 11.23 8.15 3.67
C ILE A 296 10.90 9.15 4.77
N GLY A 297 9.84 8.92 5.54
CA GLY A 297 9.53 9.74 6.69
C GLY A 297 8.15 9.49 7.27
N VAL A 298 7.85 10.27 8.31
CA VAL A 298 6.57 10.26 9.03
C VAL A 298 5.93 11.64 8.93
N GLN A 299 4.63 11.68 8.68
CA GLN A 299 3.80 12.88 8.74
C GLN A 299 2.62 12.65 9.68
N SER A 300 2.51 13.44 10.74
CA SER A 300 1.33 13.50 11.62
C SER A 300 0.73 14.90 11.71
N ASN A 301 1.27 15.79 10.89
CA ASN A 301 0.84 17.16 10.62
C ASN A 301 1.48 17.57 9.28
N THR A 302 1.34 18.83 8.88
CA THR A 302 1.92 19.36 7.63
C THR A 302 3.41 19.74 7.71
N ASN A 303 4.15 19.19 8.69
CA ASN A 303 5.60 19.31 8.85
C ASN A 303 6.25 17.90 8.97
N PRO A 304 7.08 17.45 8.00
CA PRO A 304 7.43 18.17 6.79
C PRO A 304 6.23 18.42 5.89
N THR A 305 6.25 19.50 5.12
CA THR A 305 5.15 19.84 4.20
C THR A 305 5.04 18.84 3.06
N LEU A 306 6.19 18.40 2.54
CA LEU A 306 6.28 17.43 1.45
C LEU A 306 6.93 16.14 1.94
N LEU A 307 6.36 15.02 1.53
CA LEU A 307 6.88 13.68 1.76
C LEU A 307 6.39 12.81 0.60
N ALA A 308 7.26 12.56 -0.38
CA ALA A 308 6.91 11.83 -1.58
C ALA A 308 7.40 10.38 -1.51
N ASN A 309 6.71 9.48 -2.20
CA ASN A 309 7.21 8.17 -2.56
C ASN A 309 7.37 8.10 -4.08
N SER A 310 8.53 7.61 -4.54
CA SER A 310 8.85 7.58 -5.97
C SER A 310 7.89 6.72 -6.78
N GLN A 311 7.21 5.77 -6.13
CA GLN A 311 6.30 4.81 -6.77
C GLN A 311 4.83 5.20 -6.68
N LEU A 312 4.45 5.90 -5.61
CA LEU A 312 3.05 6.12 -5.25
C LEU A 312 2.57 7.56 -5.54
N GLU A 313 3.49 8.53 -5.67
CA GLU A 313 3.26 9.94 -6.03
C GLU A 313 4.10 10.44 -7.21
N SER A 314 4.56 9.52 -8.06
CA SER A 314 5.70 9.68 -8.97
C SER A 314 5.75 10.99 -9.77
N ALA A 315 4.62 11.46 -10.30
CA ALA A 315 4.56 12.64 -11.16
C ALA A 315 4.13 13.94 -10.43
N PHE A 316 3.76 13.87 -9.15
CA PHE A 316 3.39 15.04 -8.35
C PHE A 316 4.20 15.16 -7.05
N GLN A 317 5.38 14.56 -6.99
CA GLN A 317 6.23 14.55 -5.80
C GLN A 317 6.52 15.95 -5.23
N SER A 318 6.64 16.98 -6.08
CA SER A 318 6.85 18.38 -5.68
C SER A 318 5.68 19.00 -4.90
N GLU A 319 4.52 18.33 -4.91
CA GLU A 319 3.29 18.74 -4.23
C GLU A 319 2.74 17.62 -3.33
N SER A 320 3.51 16.55 -3.13
CA SER A 320 3.12 15.41 -2.31
C SER A 320 3.13 15.77 -0.83
N SER A 321 2.03 16.33 -0.34
CA SER A 321 1.71 16.37 1.09
C SER A 321 0.62 15.35 1.37
N CYS A 322 1.03 14.13 1.73
CA CYS A 322 0.09 13.04 1.96
C CYS A 322 -0.95 13.43 3.02
N PHE A 323 -0.51 14.10 4.07
CA PHE A 323 -1.39 14.58 5.14
C PHE A 323 -2.41 15.62 4.66
N ALA A 324 -1.96 16.67 3.97
CA ALA A 324 -2.87 17.71 3.47
C ALA A 324 -3.85 17.16 2.43
N CYS A 325 -3.35 16.30 1.51
CA CYS A 325 -4.17 15.65 0.50
C CYS A 325 -5.20 14.69 1.13
N HIS A 326 -4.79 13.85 2.07
CA HIS A 326 -5.72 12.93 2.75
C HIS A 326 -6.76 13.64 3.60
N GLY A 327 -6.41 14.77 4.23
CA GLY A 327 -7.37 15.62 4.95
C GLY A 327 -8.48 16.23 4.08
N THR A 328 -8.37 16.11 2.75
CA THR A 328 -9.43 16.54 1.81
C THR A 328 -10.46 15.44 1.49
N ALA A 329 -10.31 14.22 2.03
CA ALA A 329 -11.27 13.14 1.83
C ALA A 329 -12.66 13.58 2.34
N ALA A 330 -13.59 13.80 1.41
CA ALA A 330 -14.93 14.28 1.73
C ALA A 330 -15.92 13.91 0.62
N TYR A 331 -17.20 13.78 0.99
CA TYR A 331 -18.29 13.45 0.07
C TYR A 331 -19.49 14.39 0.26
N SER A 332 -20.11 14.78 -0.85
CA SER A 332 -21.35 15.54 -0.88
C SER A 332 -22.39 14.77 -1.70
N PRO A 333 -23.64 14.59 -1.21
CA PRO A 333 -24.72 14.04 -2.02
C PRO A 333 -25.04 14.86 -3.28
N LYS A 334 -24.67 16.15 -3.27
CA LYS A 334 -24.93 17.08 -4.39
C LYS A 334 -23.72 17.22 -5.32
N GLN A 335 -22.51 17.20 -4.78
CA GLN A 335 -21.28 17.50 -5.53
C GLN A 335 -20.40 16.27 -5.78
N GLY A 336 -20.72 15.13 -5.18
CA GLY A 336 -19.89 13.92 -5.22
C GLY A 336 -18.68 14.00 -4.29
N TYR A 337 -17.61 13.31 -4.64
CA TYR A 337 -16.35 13.36 -3.89
C TYR A 337 -15.65 14.70 -4.09
N PHE A 338 -15.05 15.24 -3.03
CA PHE A 338 -14.27 16.48 -3.10
C PHE A 338 -13.16 16.36 -4.15
N ASN A 339 -13.03 17.38 -4.98
CA ASN A 339 -11.98 17.45 -5.99
C ASN A 339 -10.75 18.14 -5.40
N PHE A 340 -9.75 17.34 -5.01
CA PHE A 340 -8.49 17.84 -4.46
C PHE A 340 -7.51 18.32 -5.54
N ALA A 341 -7.79 18.10 -6.83
CA ALA A 341 -7.03 18.71 -7.92
C ALA A 341 -7.45 20.17 -8.06
N LEU A 342 -6.61 21.08 -7.55
CA LEU A 342 -6.86 22.51 -7.51
C LEU A 342 -6.38 23.17 -8.80
N ASN A 343 -7.14 24.12 -9.33
CA ASN A 343 -6.70 24.91 -10.48
C ASN A 343 -5.81 26.06 -10.00
N LYS A 344 -4.58 26.14 -10.51
CA LYS A 344 -3.67 27.27 -10.26
C LYS A 344 -3.02 27.69 -11.57
N ASN A 345 -3.29 28.92 -11.99
CA ASN A 345 -2.74 29.54 -13.21
C ASN A 345 -2.95 28.68 -14.49
N GLY A 346 -4.09 27.97 -14.59
CA GLY A 346 -4.37 27.08 -15.73
C GLY A 346 -3.69 25.71 -15.65
N GLY A 347 -2.94 25.44 -14.58
CA GLY A 347 -2.42 24.11 -14.23
C GLY A 347 -3.22 23.44 -13.12
N ILE A 348 -2.90 22.17 -12.87
CA ILE A 348 -3.41 21.40 -11.74
C ILE A 348 -2.34 21.39 -10.66
N VAL A 349 -2.73 21.67 -9.42
CA VAL A 349 -1.90 21.53 -8.24
C VAL A 349 -2.62 20.76 -7.13
N TYR A 350 -1.86 20.19 -6.21
CA TYR A 350 -2.38 19.43 -5.08
C TYR A 350 -2.18 20.17 -3.75
N PRO A 351 -3.04 19.90 -2.73
CA PRO A 351 -2.93 20.56 -1.44
C PRO A 351 -1.61 20.17 -0.76
N THR A 352 -0.79 21.18 -0.45
CA THR A 352 0.43 21.02 0.35
C THR A 352 0.25 21.45 1.80
N ALA A 353 -0.89 22.05 2.12
CA ALA A 353 -1.31 22.45 3.45
C ALA A 353 -2.80 22.20 3.65
N ALA A 354 -3.26 22.20 4.90
CA ALA A 354 -4.67 22.02 5.21
C ALA A 354 -5.53 23.10 4.52
N LEU A 355 -6.58 22.64 3.81
CA LEU A 355 -7.55 23.54 3.19
C LEU A 355 -8.50 24.11 4.25
N PRO A 356 -8.96 25.37 4.10
CA PRO A 356 -9.87 25.99 5.05
C PRO A 356 -11.22 25.27 5.09
N ALA A 357 -11.89 25.30 6.24
CA ALA A 357 -13.21 24.67 6.43
C ALA A 357 -14.27 25.17 5.43
N SER A 358 -14.12 26.41 4.93
CA SER A 358 -14.99 26.99 3.89
C SER A 358 -15.02 26.19 2.60
N ASP A 359 -13.95 25.47 2.27
CA ASP A 359 -13.88 24.67 1.03
C ASP A 359 -14.75 23.40 1.12
N PHE A 360 -15.10 22.98 2.34
CA PHE A 360 -15.88 21.78 2.59
C PHE A 360 -17.37 22.07 2.86
N VAL A 361 -17.85 23.29 2.58
CA VAL A 361 -19.27 23.61 2.73
C VAL A 361 -20.14 22.69 1.86
N GLY A 362 -21.02 21.93 2.51
CA GLY A 362 -21.89 20.96 1.85
C GLY A 362 -21.26 19.58 1.61
N TYR A 363 -20.08 19.33 2.16
CA TYR A 363 -19.44 18.02 2.23
C TYR A 363 -19.46 17.47 3.66
N HIS A 364 -19.43 16.15 3.76
CA HIS A 364 -19.07 15.42 4.97
C HIS A 364 -17.66 14.88 4.83
N LYS A 365 -16.81 15.12 5.83
CA LYS A 365 -15.46 14.56 5.88
C LYS A 365 -15.54 13.04 5.99
N LEU A 366 -14.69 12.38 5.23
CA LEU A 366 -14.47 10.94 5.27
C LEU A 366 -13.24 10.61 6.12
N ASP A 367 -12.96 11.47 7.10
CA ASP A 367 -11.75 11.44 7.91
C ASP A 367 -10.49 11.58 7.02
N PHE A 368 -9.58 10.61 6.99
CA PHE A 368 -8.44 10.54 6.07
C PHE A 368 -8.53 9.36 5.07
N VAL A 369 -9.69 8.68 5.01
CA VAL A 369 -9.84 7.39 4.33
C VAL A 369 -10.31 7.56 2.88
N TRP A 370 -9.37 7.82 1.98
CA TRP A 370 -9.63 8.00 0.54
C TRP A 370 -10.13 6.73 -0.17
N SER A 371 -9.89 5.54 0.40
CA SER A 371 -10.37 4.29 -0.22
C SER A 371 -11.89 4.24 -0.35
N LEU A 372 -12.63 4.99 0.48
CA LEU A 372 -14.10 5.16 0.38
C LEU A 372 -14.55 5.66 -0.99
N LYS A 373 -13.68 6.36 -1.73
CA LYS A 373 -13.94 6.79 -3.12
C LYS A 373 -14.20 5.63 -4.08
N ARG A 374 -13.74 4.42 -3.75
CA ARG A 374 -13.92 3.21 -4.57
C ARG A 374 -15.31 2.60 -4.44
N ALA A 375 -16.11 3.06 -3.48
CA ALA A 375 -17.50 2.65 -3.32
C ALA A 375 -18.30 2.82 -4.61
N GLN A 376 -19.19 1.87 -4.88
CA GLN A 376 -20.11 1.92 -6.01
C GLN A 376 -21.53 2.22 -5.53
N TRP A 377 -22.36 2.75 -6.42
CA TRP A 377 -23.80 2.88 -6.18
C TRP A 377 -24.45 1.50 -6.09
N GLN A 378 -25.34 1.35 -5.12
CA GLN A 378 -26.35 0.30 -5.10
C GLN A 378 -27.41 0.64 -6.14
N ARG A 379 -27.48 -0.19 -7.19
CA ARG A 379 -28.38 -0.04 -8.33
C ARG A 379 -29.17 -1.31 -8.57
#